data_AF-A0AAV3PMV1-F1
#
_entry.id   AF-A0AAV3PMV1-F1
#
_cell.length_a   1.000
_cell.length_b   1.000
_cell.length_c   1.000
_cell.angle_alpha   90.00
_cell.angle_beta   90.00
_cell.angle_gamma   90.00
#
_symmetry.space_group_name_H-M   'P 1'
#
loop_
_entity.id
_entity.type
_entity.pdbx_description
1 polymer ?
#
loop_
_entity_poly.entity_id
_entity_poly.type
_entity_poly.pdbx_seq_one_letter_code
_entity_poly.pdbx_strand_id
1 'polypeptide(L)'
;MELPANSIDSYASIAEAFIAKFSTSITNKEDERALIYLEQGPGESLRDFHEGYKAILNNIPSIDNKIAYMVFYRGLNYDKLKKALILDTPLTKGELTRVVNKYINLVHRRSHRVGTECVTGGKISKRSLIPLHVES
;
A
#
# COMPACT_ATOMS: atom_id res chain seq x y z
N MET A 1 35.49 23.62 43.06
CA MET A 1 34.28 24.04 42.32
C MET A 1 33.61 22.77 41.86
N GLU A 2 32.43 22.47 42.40
CA GLU A 2 31.62 21.35 41.92
C GLU A 2 30.64 21.88 40.88
N LEU A 3 30.49 21.14 39.78
CA LEU A 3 29.52 21.49 38.76
C LEU A 3 28.11 21.26 39.33
N PRO A 4 27.13 22.13 39.03
CA PRO A 4 25.77 21.96 39.50
C PRO A 4 25.18 20.64 39.02
N ALA A 5 24.29 20.05 39.83
CA ALA A 5 23.58 18.82 39.48
C ALA A 5 22.91 18.96 38.09
N ASN A 6 23.04 17.93 37.24
CA ASN A 6 22.67 17.90 35.81
C ASN A 6 23.64 18.57 34.83
N SER A 7 24.83 19.00 35.28
CA SER A 7 25.89 19.39 34.36
C SER A 7 26.47 18.16 33.68
N ILE A 8 26.66 18.25 32.36
CA ILE A 8 27.40 17.24 31.62
C ILE A 8 28.88 17.40 31.96
N ASP A 9 29.42 16.44 32.72
CA ASP A 9 30.73 16.48 33.36
C ASP A 9 31.87 15.97 32.47
N SER A 10 31.54 15.35 31.34
CA SER A 10 32.50 14.78 30.42
C SER A 10 32.14 15.02 28.96
N TYR A 11 33.17 15.10 28.11
CA TYR A 11 33.00 15.12 26.66
C TYR A 11 32.24 13.89 26.15
N ALA A 12 32.44 12.72 26.75
CA ALA A 12 31.74 11.49 26.39
C ALA A 12 30.23 11.62 26.57
N SER A 13 29.79 12.17 27.70
CA SER A 13 28.37 12.41 27.99
C SER A 13 27.75 13.43 27.02
N ILE A 14 28.51 14.44 26.57
CA ILE A 14 28.06 15.38 25.51
C ILE A 14 27.91 14.63 24.18
N ALA A 15 28.91 13.82 23.81
CA ALA A 15 28.92 13.07 22.56
C ALA A 15 27.75 12.07 22.50
N GLU A 16 27.47 11.36 23.59
CA GLU A 16 26.33 10.45 23.68
C GLU A 16 24.99 11.18 23.57
N ALA A 17 24.81 12.28 24.30
CA ALA A 17 23.59 13.08 24.21
C ALA A 17 23.37 13.65 22.80
N PHE A 18 24.46 14.08 22.15
CA PHE A 18 24.43 14.55 20.77
C PHE A 18 24.03 13.42 19.81
N ILE A 19 24.69 12.26 19.87
CA ILE A 19 24.38 11.12 19.01
C ILE A 19 22.93 10.66 19.25
N ALA A 20 22.50 10.50 20.49
CA ALA A 20 21.11 10.12 20.80
C ALA A 20 20.09 11.12 20.25
N LYS A 21 20.40 12.42 20.31
CA LYS A 21 19.52 13.48 19.80
C LYS A 21 19.44 13.49 18.27
N PHE A 22 20.56 13.28 17.58
CA PHE A 22 20.65 13.48 16.15
C PHE A 22 20.56 12.20 15.31
N SER A 23 20.88 11.02 15.85
CA SER A 23 20.76 9.75 15.13
C SER A 23 19.32 9.46 14.71
N THR A 24 18.33 9.73 15.57
CA THR A 24 16.91 9.58 15.25
C THR A 24 16.46 10.52 14.12
N SER A 25 17.08 11.70 14.02
CA SER A 25 16.79 12.68 12.97
C SER A 25 17.33 12.25 11.60
N ILE A 26 18.36 11.41 11.57
CA ILE A 26 18.91 10.85 10.31
C ILE A 26 18.00 9.73 9.80
N THR A 27 17.58 8.81 10.67
CA THR A 27 16.67 7.70 10.30
C THR A 27 15.35 8.22 9.72
N ASN A 28 14.72 9.20 10.38
CA ASN A 28 13.44 9.76 9.91
C ASN A 28 13.53 10.36 8.49
N LYS A 29 14.68 10.96 8.13
CA LYS A 29 14.87 11.56 6.78
C LYS A 29 14.95 10.49 5.69
N GLU A 30 15.55 9.35 5.98
CA GLU A 30 15.64 8.25 5.03
C GLU A 30 14.27 7.57 4.83
N ASP A 31 13.50 7.39 5.91
CA ASP A 31 12.14 6.86 5.80
C ASP A 31 11.19 7.82 5.05
N GLU A 32 11.28 9.13 5.29
CA GLU A 32 10.50 10.13 4.55
C GLU A 32 10.84 10.13 3.05
N ARG A 33 12.13 9.97 2.70
CA ARG A 33 12.55 9.80 1.31
C ARG A 33 11.99 8.51 0.72
N ALA A 34 12.06 7.41 1.45
CA ALA A 34 11.51 6.13 1.01
C ALA A 34 10.00 6.23 0.72
N LEU A 35 9.24 6.99 1.52
CA LEU A 35 7.84 7.29 1.22
C LEU A 35 7.67 8.07 -0.08
N ILE A 36 8.44 9.13 -0.29
CA ILE A 36 8.32 9.94 -1.50
C ILE A 36 8.59 9.08 -2.73
N TYR A 37 9.64 8.28 -2.73
CA TYR A 37 10.00 7.44 -3.88
C TYR A 37 9.24 6.12 -3.96
N LEU A 38 8.28 5.87 -3.06
CA LEU A 38 7.45 4.68 -3.10
C LEU A 38 6.57 4.70 -4.35
N GLU A 39 6.79 3.74 -5.23
CA GLU A 39 6.02 3.54 -6.45
C GLU A 39 5.81 2.05 -6.67
N GLN A 40 4.63 1.69 -7.15
CA GLN A 40 4.27 0.32 -7.46
C GLN A 40 4.98 -0.12 -8.74
N GLY A 41 5.84 -1.12 -8.62
CA GLY A 41 6.64 -1.64 -9.72
C GLY A 41 5.79 -2.26 -10.84
N PRO A 42 6.34 -2.38 -12.06
CA PRO A 42 5.66 -3.05 -13.16
C PRO A 42 5.39 -4.52 -12.83
N GLY A 43 4.12 -4.90 -12.80
CA GLY A 43 3.69 -6.26 -12.45
C GLY A 43 3.70 -6.57 -10.95
N GLU A 44 4.09 -5.62 -10.09
CA GLU A 44 4.02 -5.78 -8.65
C GLU A 44 2.56 -5.94 -8.20
N SER A 45 2.30 -6.94 -7.35
CA SER A 45 0.96 -7.14 -6.84
C SER A 45 0.56 -6.00 -5.91
N LEU A 46 -0.72 -5.63 -5.91
CA LEU A 46 -1.23 -4.61 -4.99
C LEU A 46 -0.97 -4.97 -3.51
N ARG A 47 -0.90 -6.28 -3.21
CA ARG A 47 -0.60 -6.76 -1.86
C ARG A 47 0.83 -6.41 -1.47
N ASP A 48 1.80 -6.73 -2.32
CA ASP A 48 3.22 -6.53 -2.01
C ASP A 48 3.53 -5.04 -1.87
N PHE A 49 3.01 -4.22 -2.78
CA PHE A 49 3.09 -2.76 -2.70
C PHE A 49 2.52 -2.22 -1.37
N HIS A 50 1.34 -2.70 -0.97
CA HIS A 50 0.68 -2.27 0.26
C HIS A 50 1.42 -2.73 1.53
N GLU A 51 2.05 -3.91 1.53
CA GLU A 51 2.91 -4.35 2.63
C GLU A 51 4.16 -3.46 2.74
N GLY A 52 4.82 -3.13 1.63
CA GLY A 52 5.95 -2.21 1.59
C GLY A 52 5.59 -0.82 2.11
N TYR A 53 4.44 -0.28 1.68
CA TYR A 53 3.91 0.97 2.20
C TYR A 53 3.74 0.98 3.73
N LYS A 54 3.13 -0.07 4.29
CA LYS A 54 2.93 -0.18 5.75
C LYS A 54 4.25 -0.29 6.50
N ALA A 55 5.23 -1.01 5.95
CA ALA A 55 6.55 -1.13 6.56
C ALA A 55 7.22 0.24 6.72
N ILE A 56 7.17 1.08 5.69
CA ILE A 56 7.73 2.45 5.75
C ILE A 56 6.92 3.33 6.73
N LEU A 57 5.58 3.26 6.71
CA LEU A 57 4.76 4.03 7.64
C LEU A 57 5.01 3.69 9.12
N ASN A 58 5.32 2.43 9.44
CA ASN A 58 5.60 2.02 10.81
C ASN A 58 6.87 2.66 11.37
N ASN A 59 7.81 3.06 10.51
CA ASN A 59 9.01 3.79 10.90
C ASN A 59 8.74 5.30 11.12
N ILE A 60 7.59 5.81 10.68
CA ILE A 60 7.24 7.25 10.76
C ILE A 60 5.95 7.43 11.60
N PRO A 61 6.06 7.38 12.94
CA PRO A 61 4.88 7.32 13.83
C PRO A 61 3.96 8.55 13.72
N SER A 62 4.50 9.72 13.40
CA SER A 62 3.76 10.99 13.40
C SER A 62 3.39 11.53 12.01
N ILE A 63 3.33 10.67 10.99
CA ILE A 63 2.92 11.10 9.65
C ILE A 63 1.44 11.48 9.58
N ASP A 64 1.19 12.64 8.98
CA ASP A 64 -0.13 13.18 8.71
C ASP A 64 -0.95 12.27 7.76
N ASN A 65 -2.25 12.14 8.03
CA ASN A 65 -3.13 11.24 7.27
C ASN A 65 -3.26 11.65 5.80
N LYS A 66 -3.28 12.95 5.50
CA LYS A 66 -3.36 13.45 4.12
C LYS A 66 -2.08 13.17 3.37
N ILE A 67 -0.92 13.34 4.01
CA ILE A 67 0.38 12.98 3.42
C ILE A 67 0.43 11.47 3.15
N ALA A 68 0.05 10.65 4.13
CA ALA A 68 0.03 9.20 3.99
C ALA A 68 -0.86 8.74 2.81
N TYR A 69 -2.05 9.34 2.66
CA TYR A 69 -2.93 9.09 1.53
C TYR A 69 -2.32 9.53 0.19
N MET A 70 -1.78 10.75 0.12
CA MET A 70 -1.23 11.31 -1.12
C MET A 70 -0.04 10.49 -1.64
N VAL A 71 0.84 10.04 -0.75
CA VAL A 71 1.97 9.18 -1.11
C VAL A 71 1.48 7.84 -1.66
N PHE A 72 0.54 7.19 -0.97
CA PHE A 72 -0.03 5.92 -1.43
C PHE A 72 -0.69 6.08 -2.80
N TYR A 73 -1.54 7.11 -2.97
CA TYR A 73 -2.25 7.38 -4.21
C TYR A 73 -1.28 7.64 -5.38
N ARG A 74 -0.20 8.40 -5.12
CA ARG A 74 0.82 8.71 -6.14
C ARG A 74 1.56 7.46 -6.61
N GLY A 75 2.01 6.64 -5.68
CA GLY A 75 2.77 5.42 -5.98
C GLY A 75 1.93 4.30 -6.60
N LEU A 76 0.60 4.33 -6.45
CA LEU A 76 -0.28 3.26 -6.91
C LEU A 76 -0.34 3.17 -8.45
N ASN A 77 -0.27 1.95 -9.00
CA ASN A 77 -0.41 1.69 -10.45
C ASN A 77 -1.69 0.90 -10.79
N TYR A 78 -2.79 1.17 -10.07
CA TYR A 78 -4.09 0.51 -10.24
C TYR A 78 -5.21 1.53 -10.43
N ASP A 79 -5.54 1.86 -11.67
CA ASP A 79 -6.53 2.89 -12.02
C ASP A 79 -7.90 2.67 -11.39
N LYS A 80 -8.36 1.41 -11.34
CA LYS A 80 -9.66 1.07 -10.73
C LYS A 80 -9.67 1.37 -9.23
N LEU A 81 -8.56 1.15 -8.55
CA LEU A 81 -8.43 1.48 -7.12
C LEU A 81 -8.25 2.99 -6.93
N LYS A 82 -7.48 3.68 -7.78
CA LYS A 82 -7.39 5.16 -7.77
C LYS A 82 -8.77 5.80 -7.85
N LYS A 83 -9.62 5.34 -8.77
CA LYS A 83 -11.01 5.82 -8.89
C LYS A 83 -11.83 5.57 -7.63
N ALA A 84 -11.71 4.38 -7.03
CA ALA A 84 -12.41 4.04 -5.78
C ALA A 84 -11.95 4.94 -4.62
N LEU A 85 -10.66 5.24 -4.53
CA LEU A 85 -10.08 6.11 -3.51
C LEU A 85 -10.51 7.58 -3.68
N ILE A 86 -10.72 8.06 -4.91
CA ILE A 86 -11.28 9.40 -5.12
C ILE A 86 -12.74 9.47 -4.68
N LEU A 87 -13.55 8.47 -5.04
CA LEU A 87 -14.98 8.43 -4.74
C LEU A 87 -15.27 8.32 -3.24
N ASP A 88 -14.45 7.54 -2.53
CA ASP A 88 -14.55 7.32 -1.08
C ASP A 88 -13.19 7.66 -0.47
N THR A 89 -12.89 8.97 -0.38
CA THR A 89 -11.59 9.46 0.07
C THR A 89 -11.38 9.12 1.54
N PRO A 90 -10.41 8.25 1.88
CA PRO A 90 -10.14 7.91 3.26
C PRO A 90 -9.52 9.10 3.99
N LEU A 91 -10.07 9.44 5.16
CA LEU A 91 -9.61 10.55 6.00
C LEU A 91 -8.52 10.09 6.98
N THR A 92 -8.41 8.77 7.21
CA THR A 92 -7.46 8.18 8.13
C THR A 92 -6.65 7.06 7.48
N LYS A 93 -5.43 6.81 8.00
CA LYS A 93 -4.60 5.66 7.63
C LYS A 93 -5.34 4.32 7.76
N GLY A 94 -6.21 4.20 8.78
CA GLY A 94 -7.01 3.01 9.02
C GLY A 94 -8.08 2.77 7.95
N GLU A 95 -8.78 3.82 7.53
CA GLU A 95 -9.76 3.74 6.44
C GLU A 95 -9.09 3.38 5.11
N LEU A 96 -7.96 4.00 4.79
CA LEU A 96 -7.18 3.67 3.61
C LEU A 96 -6.82 2.18 3.58
N THR A 97 -6.24 1.68 4.68
CA THR A 97 -5.88 0.26 4.85
C THR A 97 -7.11 -0.64 4.65
N ARG A 98 -8.27 -0.25 5.19
CA ARG A 98 -9.52 -1.02 5.05
C ARG A 98 -10.00 -1.09 3.60
N VAL A 99 -9.99 0.02 2.88
CA VAL A 99 -10.40 0.09 1.45
C VAL A 99 -9.46 -0.76 0.59
N VAL A 100 -8.15 -0.63 0.78
CA VAL A 100 -7.14 -1.39 0.03
C VAL A 100 -7.28 -2.89 0.29
N ASN A 101 -7.40 -3.32 1.55
CA ASN A 101 -7.59 -4.73 1.89
C ASN A 101 -8.89 -5.31 1.33
N LYS A 102 -9.99 -4.54 1.36
CA LYS A 102 -11.25 -4.93 0.72
C LYS A 102 -11.04 -5.15 -0.79
N TYR A 103 -10.29 -4.28 -1.44
CA TYR A 103 -10.01 -4.38 -2.87
C TYR A 103 -9.10 -5.58 -3.21
N ILE A 104 -8.03 -5.81 -2.44
CA ILE A 104 -7.16 -7.00 -2.57
C ILE A 104 -7.99 -8.28 -2.50
N ASN A 105 -8.88 -8.39 -1.50
CA ASN A 105 -9.75 -9.55 -1.34
C ASN A 105 -10.74 -9.72 -2.50
N LEU A 106 -11.27 -8.62 -3.04
CA LEU A 106 -12.17 -8.65 -4.20
C LEU A 106 -11.45 -9.14 -5.46
N VAL A 107 -10.23 -8.66 -5.71
CA VAL A 107 -9.40 -9.08 -6.86
C VAL A 107 -9.05 -10.55 -6.74
N HIS A 108 -8.65 -11.01 -5.55
CA HIS A 108 -8.34 -12.42 -5.29
C HIS A 108 -9.54 -13.33 -5.59
N ARG A 109 -10.75 -12.95 -5.13
CA ARG A 109 -11.99 -13.70 -5.41
C ARG A 109 -12.33 -13.76 -6.90
N ARG A 110 -12.08 -12.68 -7.66
CA ARG A 110 -12.30 -12.66 -9.10
C ARG A 110 -11.32 -13.58 -9.84
N SER A 111 -10.06 -13.61 -9.43
CA SER A 111 -9.05 -14.49 -10.03
C SER A 111 -9.38 -15.97 -9.84
N HIS A 112 -9.92 -16.36 -8.68
CA HIS A 112 -10.36 -17.74 -8.42
C HIS A 112 -11.58 -18.15 -9.24
N ARG A 113 -12.52 -17.23 -9.52
CA ARG A 113 -13.71 -17.55 -10.34
C ARG A 113 -13.38 -17.77 -11.82
N VAL A 114 -12.36 -17.08 -12.33
CA VAL A 114 -11.91 -17.23 -13.73
C VAL A 114 -11.09 -18.51 -13.93
N GLY A 115 -10.50 -19.07 -12.86
CA GLY A 115 -9.74 -20.32 -12.89
C GLY A 115 -10.55 -21.60 -12.74
N THR A 116 -11.87 -21.53 -12.49
CA THR A 116 -12.73 -22.69 -12.22
C THR A 116 -13.71 -23.05 -13.35
N GLU A 117 -13.64 -22.40 -14.52
CA GLU A 117 -14.45 -22.81 -15.68
C GLU A 117 -13.59 -23.59 -16.69
N CYS A 118 -13.75 -24.93 -16.66
CA CYS A 118 -13.49 -25.99 -17.68
C CYS A 118 -12.87 -27.25 -17.01
N VAL A 119 -13.32 -28.52 -17.12
CA VAL A 119 -14.34 -29.26 -17.91
C VAL A 119 -14.70 -30.60 -17.20
N THR A 120 -15.90 -31.13 -17.51
CA THR A 120 -16.37 -32.55 -17.58
C THR A 120 -17.49 -32.92 -16.58
N GLY A 121 -18.69 -33.35 -16.98
CA GLY A 121 -19.17 -33.64 -18.33
C GLY A 121 -20.67 -33.96 -18.41
N GLY A 122 -21.14 -34.11 -19.66
CA GLY A 122 -22.24 -34.98 -20.05
C GLY A 122 -23.67 -34.49 -19.79
N LYS A 123 -24.29 -33.89 -20.82
CA LYS A 123 -25.48 -34.44 -21.51
C LYS A 123 -25.89 -33.53 -22.67
N ILE A 124 -25.79 -34.09 -23.87
CA ILE A 124 -26.36 -33.54 -25.10
C ILE A 124 -27.89 -33.59 -24.95
N SER A 125 -28.57 -32.46 -25.10
CA SER A 125 -30.02 -32.43 -25.36
C SER A 125 -30.25 -31.73 -26.70
N LYS A 126 -30.75 -32.51 -27.67
CA LYS A 126 -31.14 -32.06 -29.01
C LYS A 126 -32.50 -31.36 -28.96
N ARG A 127 -32.62 -30.20 -29.61
CA ARG A 127 -33.84 -29.60 -30.24
C ARG A 127 -33.41 -28.22 -30.74
N SER A 128 -33.71 -27.72 -31.94
CA SER A 128 -34.23 -28.21 -33.22
C SER A 128 -34.02 -27.03 -34.19
N LEU A 129 -33.82 -27.33 -35.48
CA LEU A 129 -33.54 -26.40 -36.59
C LEU A 129 -34.45 -25.18 -36.68
N ILE A 130 -33.89 -24.04 -37.14
CA ILE A 130 -34.45 -23.24 -38.25
C ILE A 130 -33.28 -22.67 -39.08
N PRO A 131 -33.18 -22.90 -40.41
CA PRO A 131 -32.27 -22.18 -41.31
C PRO A 131 -33.00 -21.03 -42.04
N LEU A 132 -32.26 -20.23 -42.82
CA LEU A 132 -32.65 -19.18 -43.80
C LEU A 132 -32.16 -17.79 -43.35
N HIS A 133 -31.51 -16.95 -44.15
CA HIS A 133 -31.12 -17.02 -45.55
C HIS A 133 -29.93 -16.06 -45.75
N VAL A 134 -29.11 -16.36 -46.75
CA VAL A 134 -28.06 -15.51 -47.33
C VAL A 134 -28.72 -14.38 -48.14
N GLU A 135 -27.95 -13.33 -48.44
CA GLU A 135 -27.92 -12.51 -49.68
C GLU A 135 -27.70 -11.03 -49.30
N SER A 136 -26.87 -10.24 -49.97
CA SER A 136 -25.85 -10.42 -51.02
C SER A 136 -24.94 -9.19 -50.99
#